data_AF-A0A951PM37-F1
#
_entry.id   AF-A0A951PM37-F1
#
_cell.length_a   1.000
_cell.length_b   1.000
_cell.length_c   1.000
_cell.angle_alpha   90.00
_cell.angle_beta   90.00
_cell.angle_gamma   90.00
#
_symmetry.space_group_name_H-M   'P 1'
#
loop_
_entity.id
_entity.type
_entity.pdbx_description
1 polymer ?
#
loop_
_entity_poly.entity_id
_entity_poly.type
_entity_poly.pdbx_seq_one_letter_code
_entity_poly.pdbx_strand_id
1 'polypeptide(L)' 'MAELEPERLLYLAIPSSVFEDLFEEPIGKLLLKNRRLKLITFEPSQEVVKQWITPN' A
#
# COMPACT_ATOMS: atom_id res chain seq x y z
N MET A 1 5.54 -7.90 16.10
CA MET A 1 6.06 -6.52 15.88
C MET A 1 5.31 -5.51 16.73
N ALA A 2 3.97 -5.47 16.72
CA ALA A 2 3.20 -4.53 17.55
C ALA A 2 3.51 -4.59 19.07
N GLU A 3 3.89 -5.75 19.58
CA GLU A 3 4.25 -5.93 21.00
C GLU A 3 5.72 -5.57 21.33
N LEU A 4 6.60 -5.51 20.34
CA LEU A 4 8.04 -5.27 20.54
C LEU A 4 8.46 -3.86 20.13
N GLU A 5 7.85 -3.33 19.07
CA GLU A 5 8.10 -2.00 18.52
C GLU A 5 6.77 -1.36 18.11
N PRO A 6 5.92 -0.97 19.07
CA PRO A 6 4.58 -0.45 18.80
C PRO A 6 4.59 0.82 17.93
N GLU A 7 5.65 1.61 18.02
CA GLU A 7 5.84 2.83 17.21
C GLU A 7 6.22 2.54 15.75
N ARG A 8 6.63 1.30 15.42
CA ARG A 8 7.02 0.93 14.05
C ARG A 8 5.78 0.70 13.19
N LEU A 9 5.54 1.65 12.29
CA LEU A 9 4.44 1.57 11.34
C LEU A 9 4.71 0.51 10.25
N LEU A 10 3.84 -0.50 10.17
CA LEU A 10 3.89 -1.52 9.13
C LEU A 10 3.21 -1.00 7.85
N TYR A 11 3.90 -1.15 6.72
CA TYR A 11 3.37 -0.89 5.39
C TYR A 11 3.52 -2.14 4.53
N LEU A 12 2.53 -2.39 3.68
CA LEU A 12 2.64 -3.38 2.60
C LEU A 12 3.14 -2.66 1.33
N ALA A 13 4.29 -3.07 0.83
CA ALA A 13 4.85 -2.56 -0.42
C ALA A 13 4.38 -3.42 -1.61
N ILE A 14 3.89 -2.78 -2.66
CA ILE A 14 3.48 -3.44 -3.91
C ILE A 14 4.02 -2.67 -5.13
N PRO A 15 4.27 -3.33 -6.27
CA PRO A 15 4.60 -2.64 -7.52
C PRO A 15 3.49 -1.66 -7.93
N SER A 16 3.87 -0.55 -8.56
CA SER A 16 2.94 0.45 -9.13
C SER A 16 1.94 -0.18 -10.09
N SER A 17 2.39 -1.10 -10.96
CA SER A 17 1.51 -1.82 -11.90
C SER A 17 0.42 -2.63 -11.20
N VAL A 18 0.77 -3.37 -10.15
CA VAL A 18 -0.20 -4.15 -9.34
C VAL A 18 -1.21 -3.21 -8.69
N PHE A 19 -0.78 -2.03 -8.25
CA PHE A 19 -1.69 -1.04 -7.71
C PHE A 19 -2.65 -0.52 -8.78
N GLU A 20 -2.16 -0.14 -9.95
CA GLU A 20 -2.96 0.35 -11.09
C GLU A 20 -4.01 -0.68 -11.53
N ASP A 21 -3.61 -1.93 -11.75
CA ASP A 21 -4.51 -3.03 -12.10
C ASP A 21 -5.62 -3.22 -11.03
N LEU A 22 -5.25 -3.10 -9.76
CA LEU A 22 -6.18 -3.24 -8.63
C LEU A 22 -7.23 -2.11 -8.60
N PHE A 23 -6.98 -0.93 -9.18
CA PHE A 23 -8.02 0.12 -9.30
C PHE A 23 -9.10 -0.22 -10.30
N GLU A 24 -8.82 -1.04 -11.29
CA GLU A 24 -9.82 -1.40 -12.29
C GLU A 24 -10.87 -2.35 -11.68
N GLU A 25 -10.42 -3.21 -10.75
CA GLU A 25 -11.23 -4.23 -10.11
C GLU A 25 -12.08 -3.72 -8.92
N PRO A 26 -13.35 -4.18 -8.78
CA PRO A 26 -14.23 -3.79 -7.68
C PRO A 26 -13.65 -4.10 -6.28
N ILE A 27 -12.91 -5.20 -6.15
CA ILE A 27 -12.31 -5.59 -4.87
C ILE A 27 -11.22 -4.64 -4.42
N GLY A 28 -10.43 -4.12 -5.36
CA GLY A 28 -9.39 -3.14 -5.07
C GLY A 28 -9.94 -1.81 -4.61
N LYS A 29 -11.00 -1.33 -5.28
CA LYS A 29 -11.76 -0.15 -4.82
C LYS A 29 -12.30 -0.36 -3.41
N LEU A 30 -12.80 -1.55 -3.08
CA LEU A 30 -13.32 -1.87 -1.75
C LEU A 30 -12.21 -1.91 -0.68
N LEU A 31 -11.06 -2.51 -1.00
CA LEU A 31 -9.88 -2.56 -0.11
C LEU A 31 -9.39 -1.14 0.24
N LEU A 32 -9.31 -0.26 -0.76
CA LEU A 32 -8.93 1.13 -0.57
C LEU A 32 -9.99 1.94 0.17
N LYS A 33 -11.28 1.71 -0.10
CA LYS A 33 -12.39 2.36 0.60
C LYS A 33 -12.44 1.99 2.08
N ASN A 34 -12.13 0.75 2.40
CA ASN A 34 -12.10 0.28 3.78
C ASN A 34 -10.89 0.82 4.56
N ARG A 35 -9.89 1.43 3.88
CA ARG A 35 -8.75 2.18 4.44
C ARG A 35 -8.01 1.50 5.59
N ARG A 36 -8.04 0.17 5.70
CA ARG A 36 -7.43 -0.55 6.84
C ARG A 36 -5.93 -0.78 6.67
N LEU A 37 -5.41 -0.63 5.46
CA LEU A 37 -4.04 -0.99 5.12
C LEU A 37 -3.23 0.26 4.76
N LYS A 38 -2.06 0.36 5.38
CA LYS A 38 -1.00 1.29 4.99
C LYS A 38 -0.23 0.66 3.83
N LEU A 39 -0.18 1.35 2.68
CA LEU A 39 0.42 0.84 1.45
C LEU A 39 1.54 1.75 0.97
N ILE A 40 2.53 1.15 0.32
CA ILE A 40 3.56 1.85 -0.45
C ILE A 40 3.55 1.27 -1.86
N THR A 41 3.56 2.12 -2.86
CA THR A 41 3.80 1.70 -4.24
C THR A 41 5.20 2.08 -4.68
N PHE A 42 5.85 1.22 -5.45
CA PHE A 42 7.19 1.48 -5.97
C PHE A 42 7.29 1.06 -7.44
N GLU A 43 8.20 1.68 -8.17
CA GLU A 43 8.56 1.30 -9.53
C GLU A 43 9.77 0.36 -9.47
N PRO A 44 9.62 -0.95 -9.75
CA PRO A 44 10.72 -1.91 -9.60
C PRO A 44 11.93 -1.58 -10.48
N SER A 45 11.70 -1.06 -11.69
CA SER A 45 12.77 -0.81 -12.66
C SER A 45 13.66 0.38 -12.28
N GLN A 46 13.07 1.37 -11.60
CA GLN A 46 13.76 2.59 -11.18
C GLN A 46 14.17 2.54 -9.69
N GLU A 47 13.70 1.52 -8.96
CA GLU A 47 13.90 1.36 -7.51
C GLU A 47 13.46 2.59 -6.70
N VAL A 48 12.40 3.27 -7.15
CA VAL A 48 11.86 4.45 -6.48
C VAL A 48 10.50 4.18 -5.86
N VAL A 49 10.28 4.73 -4.66
CA VAL A 49 8.95 4.80 -4.06
C VAL A 49 8.13 5.85 -4.82
N LYS A 50 6.95 5.44 -5.31
CA LYS A 50 6.04 6.28 -6.09
C LYS A 50 5.00 6.96 -5.20
N GLN A 51 4.45 6.23 -4.23
CA GLN A 51 3.38 6.76 -3.37
C GLN A 51 3.34 6.09 -2.00
N TRP A 52 2.94 6.86 -0.99
CA TRP A 52 2.55 6.39 0.33
C TRP A 52 1.04 6.58 0.50
N ILE A 53 0.35 5.56 0.98
CA ILE A 53 -1.09 5.58 1.22
C ILE A 53 -1.34 5.24 2.67
N THR A 54 -1.89 6.21 3.39
CA THR A 54 -2.22 6.08 4.80
C THR A 54 -3.73 6.09 4.99
N PRO A 55 -4.27 5.32 5.96
CA PRO A 55 -5.61 5.55 6.48
C PRO A 55 -5.75 7.01 6.94
N ASN A 56 -6.90 7.64 6.70
CA ASN A 56 -7.24 8.90 7.38
C ASN A 56 -7.76 8.63 8.78
#